data_AF-A0A9C5ZHZ9-F1
#
_entry.id   AF-A0A9C5ZHZ9-F1
#
_cell.length_a   1.000
_cell.length_b   1.000
_cell.length_c   1.000
_cell.angle_alpha   90.00
_cell.angle_beta   90.00
_cell.angle_gamma   90.00
#
_symmetry.space_group_name_H-M   'P 1'
#
loop_
_entity.id
_entity.type
_entity.pdbx_description
1 polymer ?
#
loop_
_entity_poly.entity_id
_entity_poly.type
_entity_poly.pdbx_seq_one_letter_code
_entity_poly.pdbx_strand_id
1 'polypeptide(L)'
;MTRNNSTPEAIELHKMLFNPFSLWQLNGIDNALMGACNTSVQRVDRFFSIEVTEKLFEGFPDEHKPICGLDLVSLNIQRGRDHGLPAYPIYRKHCKLPPTDTWEQLAKAVDAESLESMKQIYSSPQEIDVYTGALSEPPVAGAIFGPLLVCLISDQFIRLKMGDSHWYERKMGPQKFTKDQLHEIYGTKLSQIVCRNGDDIKHIRKYVMEHRKDEPTDLIPCSDIPAFNFTPWNIDKQPKQLHTTQFILQSSNI
;
A
#
# COMPACT_ATOMS: atom_id res chain seq x y z
N MET A 1 12.19 -35.54 -9.61
CA MET A 1 11.85 -34.71 -10.79
C MET A 1 12.82 -33.55 -10.83
N THR A 2 13.67 -33.49 -11.84
CA THR A 2 14.71 -32.46 -12.01
C THR A 2 14.06 -31.10 -12.30
N ARG A 3 14.18 -30.17 -11.36
CA ARG A 3 13.70 -28.78 -11.51
C ARG A 3 14.48 -28.09 -12.62
N ASN A 4 13.78 -27.68 -13.66
CA ASN A 4 14.33 -26.90 -14.76
C ASN A 4 14.20 -25.41 -14.42
N ASN A 5 15.31 -24.73 -14.14
CA ASN A 5 15.37 -23.31 -13.73
C ASN A 5 15.21 -22.30 -14.90
N SER A 6 14.68 -22.72 -16.05
CA SER A 6 14.61 -21.88 -17.26
C SER A 6 13.22 -21.32 -17.57
N THR A 7 12.21 -21.63 -16.75
CA THR A 7 10.86 -21.05 -16.84
C THR A 7 10.55 -20.24 -15.58
N PRO A 8 10.00 -19.01 -15.69
CA PRO A 8 9.50 -18.29 -14.52
C PRO A 8 8.56 -19.19 -13.73
N GLU A 9 8.82 -19.38 -12.45
CA GLU A 9 7.95 -20.13 -11.56
C GLU A 9 6.70 -19.28 -11.31
N ALA A 10 5.67 -19.50 -12.12
CA ALA A 10 4.35 -18.91 -11.92
C ALA A 10 3.52 -19.87 -11.04
N ILE A 11 3.03 -19.36 -9.93
CA ILE A 11 2.12 -20.08 -9.04
C ILE A 11 0.76 -19.38 -9.12
N GLU A 12 -0.31 -20.15 -9.29
CA GLU A 12 -1.67 -19.64 -9.21
C GLU A 12 -1.92 -19.08 -7.80
N LEU A 13 -2.49 -17.88 -7.71
CA LEU A 13 -2.63 -17.15 -6.45
C LEU A 13 -3.41 -17.94 -5.40
N HIS A 14 -4.50 -18.64 -5.78
CA HIS A 14 -5.29 -19.42 -4.82
C HIS A 14 -4.47 -20.53 -4.14
N LYS A 15 -3.43 -21.08 -4.81
CA LYS A 15 -2.52 -22.09 -4.24
C LYS A 15 -1.48 -21.52 -3.28
N MET A 16 -1.27 -20.20 -3.32
CA MET A 16 -0.34 -19.49 -2.43
C MET A 16 -1.00 -19.08 -1.11
N LEU A 17 -2.33 -18.91 -1.08
CA LEU A 17 -3.06 -18.46 0.10
C LEU A 17 -2.89 -19.46 1.25
N PHE A 18 -2.37 -18.97 2.38
CA PHE A 18 -2.04 -19.78 3.57
C PHE A 18 -1.06 -20.95 3.32
N ASN A 19 -0.24 -20.86 2.27
CA ASN A 19 0.76 -21.87 1.95
C ASN A 19 2.18 -21.26 1.96
N PRO A 20 2.94 -21.39 3.07
CA PRO A 20 4.27 -20.78 3.17
C PRO A 20 5.39 -21.63 2.57
N PHE A 21 5.13 -22.87 2.13
CA PHE A 21 6.18 -23.86 1.86
C PHE A 21 7.15 -23.44 0.73
N SER A 22 6.71 -22.64 -0.24
CA SER A 22 7.60 -22.08 -1.27
C SER A 22 8.64 -21.12 -0.70
N LEU A 23 8.29 -20.37 0.37
CA LEU A 23 9.18 -19.40 1.00
C LEU A 23 10.32 -20.07 1.78
N TRP A 24 10.11 -21.30 2.27
CA TRP A 24 11.10 -22.08 3.02
C TRP A 24 12.15 -22.77 2.13
N GLN A 25 11.96 -22.75 0.81
CA GLN A 25 12.94 -23.31 -0.11
C GLN A 25 14.18 -22.41 -0.16
N LEU A 26 15.31 -22.98 -0.63
CA LEU A 26 16.53 -22.20 -0.83
C LEU A 26 16.22 -20.97 -1.71
N ASN A 27 16.56 -19.79 -1.20
CA ASN A 27 16.32 -18.47 -1.80
C ASN A 27 14.83 -18.13 -2.02
N GLY A 28 13.90 -18.80 -1.34
CA GLY A 28 12.44 -18.60 -1.52
C GLY A 28 11.98 -17.17 -1.22
N ILE A 29 12.48 -16.57 -0.14
CA ILE A 29 12.16 -15.18 0.24
C ILE A 29 12.71 -14.19 -0.78
N ASP A 30 13.98 -14.34 -1.18
CA ASP A 30 14.61 -13.45 -2.17
C ASP A 30 13.92 -13.53 -3.52
N ASN A 31 13.55 -14.72 -3.97
CA ASN A 31 12.78 -14.91 -5.20
C ASN A 31 11.39 -14.25 -5.11
N ALA A 32 10.71 -14.34 -3.95
CA ALA A 32 9.42 -13.69 -3.74
C ALA A 32 9.54 -12.16 -3.74
N LEU A 33 10.56 -11.60 -3.07
CA LEU A 33 10.85 -10.16 -3.05
C LEU A 33 11.19 -9.65 -4.46
N MET A 34 12.02 -10.38 -5.20
CA MET A 34 12.39 -10.03 -6.57
C MET A 34 11.22 -10.19 -7.54
N GLY A 35 10.35 -11.17 -7.35
CA GLY A 35 9.07 -11.28 -8.05
C GLY A 35 8.20 -10.04 -7.80
N ALA A 36 7.94 -9.72 -6.54
CA ALA A 36 7.15 -8.54 -6.17
C ALA A 36 7.75 -7.22 -6.70
N CYS A 37 9.08 -7.10 -6.71
CA CYS A 37 9.77 -5.92 -7.22
C CYS A 37 9.82 -5.82 -8.74
N ASN A 38 9.54 -6.89 -9.51
CA ASN A 38 9.70 -6.88 -10.97
C ASN A 38 8.42 -7.25 -11.73
N THR A 39 7.40 -7.78 -11.05
CA THR A 39 6.09 -8.04 -11.65
C THR A 39 5.24 -6.77 -11.61
N SER A 40 4.74 -6.36 -12.77
CA SER A 40 3.79 -5.25 -12.86
C SER A 40 2.47 -5.59 -12.18
N VAL A 41 1.97 -4.65 -11.38
CA VAL A 41 0.64 -4.77 -10.77
C VAL A 41 -0.45 -4.66 -11.83
N GLN A 42 -1.58 -5.32 -11.61
CA GLN A 42 -2.78 -5.11 -12.42
C GLN A 42 -3.36 -3.73 -12.16
N ARG A 43 -4.14 -3.22 -13.12
CA ARG A 43 -4.83 -1.93 -12.98
C ARG A 43 -5.86 -2.03 -11.86
N VAL A 44 -6.04 -0.95 -11.11
CA VAL A 44 -7.17 -0.82 -10.17
C VAL A 44 -8.39 -0.40 -10.98
N ASP A 45 -9.29 -1.34 -11.23
CA ASP A 45 -10.56 -1.12 -11.91
C ASP A 45 -11.61 -2.15 -11.43
N ARG A 46 -12.74 -2.24 -12.15
CA ARG A 46 -13.83 -3.18 -11.82
C ARG A 46 -13.54 -4.64 -12.18
N PHE A 47 -12.44 -4.93 -12.88
CA PHE A 47 -12.10 -6.28 -13.31
C PHE A 47 -11.14 -6.93 -12.32
N PHE A 48 -11.46 -8.16 -11.94
CA PHE A 48 -10.67 -8.94 -11.00
C PHE A 48 -10.33 -10.29 -11.61
N SER A 49 -9.20 -10.85 -11.19
CA SER A 49 -8.78 -12.18 -11.63
C SER A 49 -9.72 -13.26 -11.08
N ILE A 50 -9.94 -14.31 -11.88
CA ILE A 50 -10.66 -15.54 -11.46
C ILE A 50 -10.10 -16.13 -10.16
N GLU A 51 -8.81 -15.89 -9.90
CA GLU A 51 -8.11 -16.34 -8.70
C GLU A 51 -8.71 -15.77 -7.40
N VAL A 52 -9.38 -14.61 -7.47
CA VAL A 52 -10.05 -13.99 -6.32
C VAL A 52 -11.57 -13.91 -6.49
N THR A 53 -12.12 -14.07 -7.69
CA THR A 53 -13.59 -14.04 -7.91
C THR A 53 -14.24 -15.41 -7.95
N GLU A 54 -13.48 -16.49 -8.18
CA GLU A 54 -14.04 -17.86 -8.24
C GLU A 54 -13.27 -18.86 -7.38
N LYS A 55 -11.98 -18.60 -7.14
CA LYS A 55 -11.06 -19.53 -6.47
C LYS A 55 -10.55 -19.05 -5.12
N LEU A 56 -11.13 -18.00 -4.53
CA LEU A 56 -10.63 -17.46 -3.26
C LEU A 56 -10.76 -18.54 -2.16
N PHE A 57 -9.62 -18.95 -1.60
CA PHE A 57 -9.53 -20.03 -0.60
C PHE A 57 -10.05 -21.40 -1.06
N GLU A 58 -10.10 -21.64 -2.37
CA GLU A 58 -10.36 -22.98 -2.91
C GLU A 58 -9.35 -23.97 -2.30
N GLY A 59 -9.88 -24.97 -1.59
CA GLY A 59 -9.07 -25.95 -0.88
C GLY A 59 -8.77 -27.19 -1.70
N PHE A 60 -7.78 -27.95 -1.25
CA PHE A 60 -7.64 -29.33 -1.72
C PHE A 60 -8.67 -30.23 -1.02
N PRO A 61 -9.17 -31.29 -1.69
CA PRO A 61 -10.25 -32.14 -1.16
C PRO A 61 -10.02 -32.75 0.23
N ASP A 62 -8.77 -32.81 0.71
CA ASP A 62 -8.36 -33.38 2.00
C ASP A 62 -8.37 -32.36 3.16
N GLU A 63 -8.56 -31.08 2.86
CA GLU A 63 -8.69 -30.03 3.86
C GLU A 63 -10.19 -29.81 4.11
N HIS A 64 -10.61 -29.50 5.35
CA HIS A 64 -12.01 -29.19 5.71
C HIS A 64 -12.50 -27.85 5.11
N LYS A 65 -12.09 -27.55 3.89
CA LYS A 65 -12.36 -26.34 3.12
C LYS A 65 -13.59 -26.58 2.23
N PRO A 66 -14.34 -25.52 1.92
CA PRO A 66 -15.45 -25.61 0.99
C PRO A 66 -14.95 -26.12 -0.37
N ILE A 67 -15.75 -27.00 -0.99
CA ILE A 67 -15.45 -27.64 -2.30
C ILE A 67 -15.37 -26.59 -3.43
N CYS A 68 -15.94 -25.40 -3.22
CA CYS A 68 -15.94 -24.31 -4.18
C CYS A 68 -15.20 -23.10 -3.58
N GLY A 69 -14.46 -22.37 -4.42
CA GLY A 69 -13.84 -21.11 -4.03
C GLY A 69 -14.88 -20.01 -3.77
N LEU A 70 -14.46 -19.01 -3.00
CA LEU A 70 -15.26 -17.82 -2.71
C LEU A 70 -14.98 -16.74 -3.76
N ASP A 71 -15.83 -15.72 -3.75
CA ASP A 71 -15.68 -14.51 -4.56
C ASP A 71 -15.42 -13.29 -3.65
N LEU A 72 -14.20 -12.76 -3.72
CA LEU A 72 -13.78 -11.61 -2.93
C LEU A 72 -14.60 -10.35 -3.26
N VAL A 73 -15.01 -10.17 -4.51
CA VAL A 73 -15.71 -8.96 -4.95
C VAL A 73 -17.13 -8.95 -4.41
N SER A 74 -17.87 -10.05 -4.55
CA SER A 74 -19.20 -10.16 -3.95
C SER A 74 -19.15 -10.14 -2.41
N LEU A 75 -18.11 -10.70 -1.78
CA LEU A 75 -17.88 -10.53 -0.35
C LEU A 75 -17.66 -9.07 0.05
N ASN A 76 -16.89 -8.29 -0.72
CA ASN A 76 -16.67 -6.86 -0.44
C ASN A 76 -17.96 -6.04 -0.57
N ILE A 77 -18.78 -6.32 -1.58
CA ILE A 77 -20.10 -5.70 -1.75
C ILE A 77 -21.00 -6.05 -0.56
N GLN A 78 -21.10 -7.34 -0.22
CA GLN A 78 -21.92 -7.79 0.90
C GLN A 78 -21.41 -7.23 2.24
N ARG A 79 -20.10 -7.09 2.43
CA ARG A 79 -19.49 -6.46 3.61
C ARG A 79 -19.86 -4.98 3.70
N GLY A 80 -19.91 -4.27 2.58
CA GLY A 80 -20.37 -2.88 2.56
C GLY A 80 -21.81 -2.74 3.05
N ARG A 81 -22.69 -3.65 2.62
CA ARG A 81 -24.09 -3.71 3.06
C ARG A 81 -24.23 -4.07 4.54
N ASP A 82 -23.46 -5.06 4.99
CA ASP A 82 -23.37 -5.49 6.40
C ASP A 82 -22.94 -4.32 7.32
N HIS A 83 -21.96 -3.52 6.88
CA HIS A 83 -21.51 -2.34 7.59
C HIS A 83 -22.45 -1.12 7.46
N GLY A 84 -23.57 -1.25 6.75
CA GLY A 84 -24.52 -0.16 6.52
C GLY A 84 -23.92 1.03 5.77
N LEU A 85 -22.97 0.78 4.85
CA LEU A 85 -22.34 1.85 4.08
C LEU A 85 -23.39 2.56 3.21
N PRO A 86 -23.42 3.91 3.20
CA PRO A 86 -24.25 4.67 2.27
C PRO A 86 -23.96 4.36 0.80
N ALA A 87 -24.95 4.59 -0.05
CA ALA A 87 -24.80 4.42 -1.49
C ALA A 87 -23.76 5.37 -2.10
N TYR A 88 -23.23 4.96 -3.25
CA TYR A 88 -22.22 5.67 -4.02
C TYR A 88 -22.47 7.19 -4.20
N PRO A 89 -23.68 7.67 -4.60
CA PRO A 89 -23.92 9.10 -4.78
C PRO A 89 -23.78 9.92 -3.49
N ILE A 90 -24.03 9.31 -2.32
CA ILE A 90 -23.91 9.99 -1.02
C ILE A 90 -22.44 10.32 -0.74
N TYR A 91 -21.53 9.37 -1.00
CA TYR A 91 -20.11 9.58 -0.86
C TYR A 91 -19.55 10.60 -1.87
N ARG A 92 -20.09 10.64 -3.10
CA ARG A 92 -19.74 11.70 -4.06
C ARG A 92 -20.15 13.09 -3.57
N LYS A 93 -21.34 13.23 -2.98
CA LYS A 93 -21.79 14.48 -2.35
C LYS A 93 -20.89 14.87 -1.18
N HIS A 94 -20.52 13.90 -0.33
CA HIS A 94 -19.57 14.11 0.78
C HIS A 94 -18.23 14.69 0.26
N CYS A 95 -17.73 14.13 -0.83
CA CYS A 95 -16.51 14.57 -1.51
C CYS A 95 -16.68 15.81 -2.42
N LYS A 96 -17.86 16.44 -2.45
CA LYS A 96 -18.19 17.60 -3.30
C LYS A 96 -17.91 17.37 -4.79
N LEU A 97 -18.06 16.12 -5.23
CA LEU A 97 -17.91 15.73 -6.63
C LEU A 97 -19.21 15.97 -7.40
N PRO A 98 -19.17 16.06 -8.75
CA PRO A 98 -20.38 16.13 -9.56
C PRO A 98 -21.39 15.04 -9.19
N PRO A 99 -22.69 15.37 -9.10
CA PRO A 99 -23.72 14.46 -8.65
C PRO A 99 -23.86 13.27 -9.60
N THR A 100 -24.37 12.17 -9.09
CA THR A 100 -24.64 10.92 -9.81
C THR A 100 -26.02 10.36 -9.43
N ASP A 101 -26.97 11.26 -9.16
CA ASP A 101 -28.34 10.93 -8.72
C ASP A 101 -29.24 10.46 -9.89
N THR A 102 -28.78 10.54 -11.13
CA THR A 102 -29.52 10.08 -12.31
C THR A 102 -28.58 9.32 -13.23
N TRP A 103 -29.12 8.45 -14.09
CA TRP A 103 -28.31 7.68 -15.03
C TRP A 103 -27.51 8.59 -15.98
N GLU A 104 -28.08 9.74 -16.36
CA GLU A 104 -27.45 10.74 -17.22
C GLU A 104 -26.30 11.46 -16.52
N GLN A 105 -26.41 11.64 -15.20
CA GLN A 105 -25.33 12.19 -14.38
C GLN A 105 -24.24 11.15 -14.13
N LEU A 106 -24.62 9.90 -13.83
CA LEU A 106 -23.69 8.78 -13.63
C LEU A 106 -22.86 8.52 -14.89
N ALA A 107 -23.46 8.63 -16.08
CA ALA A 107 -22.78 8.49 -17.37
C ALA A 107 -21.58 9.44 -17.56
N LYS A 108 -21.49 10.52 -16.78
CA LYS A 108 -20.36 11.47 -16.79
C LYS A 108 -19.24 11.10 -15.81
N ALA A 109 -19.51 10.16 -14.91
CA ALA A 109 -18.59 9.74 -13.85
C ALA A 109 -17.91 8.39 -14.13
N VAL A 110 -18.54 7.52 -14.93
CA VAL A 110 -18.05 6.16 -15.25
C VAL A 110 -18.05 5.93 -16.77
N ASP A 111 -17.35 4.90 -17.23
CA ASP A 111 -17.36 4.50 -18.64
C ASP A 111 -18.71 3.89 -19.06
N ALA A 112 -18.98 3.87 -20.37
CA ALA A 112 -20.27 3.44 -20.92
C ALA A 112 -20.60 1.97 -20.62
N GLU A 113 -19.60 1.09 -20.54
CA GLU A 113 -19.80 -0.33 -20.29
C GLU A 113 -20.10 -0.60 -18.80
N SER A 114 -19.41 0.12 -17.90
CA SER A 114 -19.75 0.16 -16.47
C SER A 114 -21.18 0.67 -16.24
N LEU A 115 -21.57 1.76 -16.92
CA LEU A 115 -22.91 2.34 -16.81
C LEU A 115 -23.99 1.34 -17.22
N GLU A 116 -23.80 0.67 -18.35
CA GLU A 116 -24.76 -0.32 -18.86
C GLU A 116 -24.89 -1.51 -17.90
N SER A 117 -23.76 -2.01 -17.41
CA SER A 117 -23.74 -3.09 -16.41
C SER A 117 -24.48 -2.69 -15.13
N MET A 118 -24.29 -1.46 -14.65
CA MET A 118 -25.00 -0.94 -13.47
C MET A 118 -26.51 -0.83 -13.71
N LYS A 119 -26.95 -0.40 -14.90
CA LYS A 119 -28.39 -0.33 -15.24
C LYS A 119 -29.08 -1.69 -15.26
N GLN A 120 -28.35 -2.75 -15.55
CA GLN A 120 -28.88 -4.11 -15.56
C GLN A 120 -29.04 -4.69 -14.14
N ILE A 121 -28.24 -4.20 -13.18
CA ILE A 121 -28.17 -4.73 -11.82
C ILE A 121 -28.99 -3.89 -10.83
N TYR A 122 -28.89 -2.57 -10.91
CA TYR A 122 -29.51 -1.64 -9.96
C TYR A 122 -30.74 -0.96 -10.58
N SER A 123 -31.82 -0.86 -9.81
CA SER A 123 -33.05 -0.18 -10.28
C SER A 123 -32.85 1.34 -10.37
N SER A 124 -31.92 1.87 -9.56
CA SER A 124 -31.68 3.29 -9.42
C SER A 124 -30.20 3.59 -9.08
N PRO A 125 -29.59 4.70 -9.56
CA PRO A 125 -28.23 5.09 -9.19
C PRO A 125 -28.01 5.25 -7.68
N GLN A 126 -29.08 5.56 -6.94
CA GLN A 126 -29.12 5.72 -5.49
C GLN A 126 -28.95 4.40 -4.73
N GLU A 127 -28.96 3.26 -5.40
CA GLU A 127 -28.77 1.93 -4.80
C GLU A 127 -27.38 1.36 -5.07
N ILE A 128 -26.56 2.02 -5.89
CA ILE A 128 -25.24 1.54 -6.26
C ILE A 128 -24.36 1.46 -5.01
N ASP A 129 -23.86 0.26 -4.72
CA ASP A 129 -22.89 0.03 -3.64
C ASP A 129 -21.63 0.88 -3.89
N VAL A 130 -21.13 1.54 -2.84
CA VAL A 130 -19.97 2.45 -2.96
C VAL A 130 -18.75 1.75 -3.55
N TYR A 131 -18.51 0.48 -3.21
CA TYR A 131 -17.38 -0.29 -3.75
C TYR A 131 -17.47 -0.44 -5.27
N THR A 132 -18.65 -0.80 -5.80
CA THR A 132 -18.90 -0.92 -7.24
C THR A 132 -18.77 0.42 -7.94
N GLY A 133 -19.44 1.47 -7.43
CA GLY A 133 -19.40 2.78 -8.05
C GLY A 133 -18.00 3.41 -8.06
N ALA A 134 -17.26 3.28 -6.97
CA ALA A 134 -15.94 3.89 -6.82
C ALA A 134 -14.86 3.24 -7.71
N LEU A 135 -14.91 1.93 -7.92
CA LEU A 135 -13.99 1.20 -8.82
C LEU A 135 -14.29 1.41 -10.30
N SER A 136 -15.52 1.83 -10.64
CA SER A 136 -15.91 2.17 -12.01
C SER A 136 -15.53 3.59 -12.43
N GLU A 137 -15.01 4.41 -11.52
CA GLU A 137 -14.50 5.73 -11.87
C GLU A 137 -13.13 5.62 -12.55
N PRO A 138 -12.92 6.25 -13.71
CA PRO A 138 -11.62 6.23 -14.36
C PRO A 138 -10.56 6.93 -13.50
N PRO A 139 -9.31 6.42 -13.46
CA PRO A 139 -8.24 7.06 -12.70
C PRO A 139 -7.99 8.52 -13.11
N VAL A 140 -7.72 9.38 -12.14
CA VAL A 140 -7.27 10.75 -12.42
C VAL A 140 -5.82 10.74 -12.93
N ALA A 141 -5.43 11.77 -13.68
CA ALA A 141 -4.08 11.86 -14.25
C ALA A 141 -2.99 11.74 -13.17
N GLY A 142 -2.07 10.79 -13.35
CA GLY A 142 -0.98 10.53 -12.41
C GLY A 142 -1.35 9.71 -11.17
N ALA A 143 -2.59 9.21 -11.07
CA ALA A 143 -3.04 8.34 -9.98
C ALA A 143 -3.55 6.99 -10.50
N ILE A 144 -3.68 6.03 -9.57
CA ILE A 144 -4.30 4.72 -9.84
C ILE A 144 -5.80 4.70 -9.48
N PHE A 145 -6.31 5.78 -8.87
CA PHE A 145 -7.68 5.85 -8.35
C PHE A 145 -8.49 6.92 -9.07
N GLY A 146 -9.80 6.67 -9.20
CA GLY A 146 -10.76 7.68 -9.63
C GLY A 146 -11.04 8.75 -8.56
N PRO A 147 -11.72 9.85 -8.92
CA PRO A 147 -11.94 11.01 -8.05
C PRO A 147 -12.48 10.67 -6.66
N LEU A 148 -13.43 9.74 -6.54
CA LEU A 148 -14.02 9.37 -5.26
C LEU A 148 -13.01 8.66 -4.35
N LEU A 149 -12.31 7.65 -4.86
CA LEU A 149 -11.29 6.94 -4.07
C LEU A 149 -10.15 7.86 -3.68
N VAL A 150 -9.73 8.78 -4.57
CA VAL A 150 -8.73 9.81 -4.23
C VAL A 150 -9.19 10.64 -3.03
N CYS A 151 -10.43 11.12 -3.03
CA CYS A 151 -10.97 11.90 -1.92
C CYS A 151 -10.99 11.09 -0.60
N LEU A 152 -11.62 9.91 -0.60
CA LEU A 152 -11.82 9.11 0.63
C LEU A 152 -10.49 8.62 1.22
N ILE A 153 -9.61 8.11 0.36
CA ILE A 153 -8.30 7.60 0.79
C ILE A 153 -7.42 8.75 1.27
N SER A 154 -7.37 9.88 0.55
CA SER A 154 -6.55 11.02 0.96
C SER A 154 -7.03 11.63 2.28
N ASP A 155 -8.34 11.80 2.47
CA ASP A 155 -8.88 12.31 3.74
C ASP A 155 -8.49 11.40 4.91
N GLN A 156 -8.59 10.08 4.74
CA GLN A 156 -8.18 9.11 5.76
C GLN A 156 -6.67 9.18 6.06
N PHE A 157 -5.82 9.25 5.04
CA PHE A 157 -4.36 9.37 5.23
C PHE A 157 -3.96 10.71 5.88
N ILE A 158 -4.63 11.81 5.54
CA ILE A 158 -4.39 13.12 6.18
C ILE A 158 -4.76 13.06 7.67
N ARG A 159 -5.90 12.45 8.02
CA ARG A 159 -6.31 12.29 9.42
C ARG A 159 -5.33 11.43 10.21
N LEU A 160 -4.85 10.32 9.62
CA LEU A 160 -3.83 9.48 10.25
C LEU A 160 -2.55 10.26 10.49
N LYS A 161 -2.06 10.98 9.47
CA LYS A 161 -0.85 11.81 9.58
C LYS A 161 -0.98 12.93 10.62
N MET A 162 -2.07 13.68 10.60
CA MET A 162 -2.26 14.85 11.47
C MET A 162 -2.68 14.48 12.89
N GLY A 163 -3.41 13.36 13.04
CA GLY A 163 -3.87 12.86 14.33
C GLY A 163 -2.83 12.04 15.08
N ASP A 164 -1.75 11.60 14.43
CA ASP A 164 -0.70 10.82 15.06
C ASP A 164 0.29 11.69 15.85
N SER A 165 0.23 11.56 17.18
CA SER A 165 1.17 12.22 18.10
C SER A 165 2.63 11.79 17.90
N HIS A 166 2.88 10.64 17.27
CA HIS A 166 4.20 10.09 16.96
C HIS A 166 4.54 10.17 15.46
N TRP A 167 3.79 10.96 14.68
CA TRP A 167 4.13 11.20 13.27
C TRP A 167 5.58 11.68 13.14
N TYR A 168 6.37 11.00 12.31
CA TYR A 168 7.83 11.17 12.30
C TYR A 168 8.28 12.60 11.95
N GLU A 169 7.52 13.36 11.13
CA GLU A 169 7.87 14.74 10.76
C GLU A 169 7.46 15.78 11.83
N ARG A 170 7.01 15.35 13.00
CA ARG A 170 6.53 16.28 14.04
C ARG A 170 7.66 17.20 14.51
N LYS A 171 7.37 18.51 14.57
CA LYS A 171 8.37 19.56 14.86
C LYS A 171 8.58 19.84 16.35
N MET A 172 7.70 19.33 17.21
CA MET A 172 7.64 19.68 18.64
C MET A 172 7.36 18.45 19.51
N GLY A 173 7.68 18.55 20.81
CA GLY A 173 7.50 17.48 21.78
C GLY A 173 8.73 16.56 21.89
N PRO A 174 8.78 15.72 22.94
CA PRO A 174 9.92 14.84 23.22
C PRO A 174 10.14 13.76 22.16
N GLN A 175 9.10 13.38 21.43
CA GLN A 175 9.13 12.36 20.38
C GLN A 175 9.58 12.88 19.00
N LYS A 176 9.97 14.15 18.87
CA LYS A 176 10.45 14.71 17.59
C LYS A 176 11.81 14.12 17.22
N PHE A 177 12.02 13.83 15.94
CA PHE A 177 13.36 13.58 15.42
C PHE A 177 14.15 14.89 15.26
N THR A 178 15.48 14.80 15.34
CA THR A 178 16.36 15.91 14.97
C THR A 178 16.35 16.13 13.44
N LYS A 179 16.89 17.27 12.98
CA LYS A 179 16.99 17.53 11.53
C LYS A 179 17.84 16.49 10.82
N ASP A 180 18.94 16.07 11.43
CA ASP A 180 19.85 15.07 10.87
C ASP A 180 19.20 13.70 10.82
N GLN A 181 18.43 13.34 11.86
CA GLN A 181 17.63 12.12 11.86
C GLN A 181 16.56 12.13 10.75
N LEU A 182 15.86 13.25 10.57
CA LEU A 182 14.87 13.40 9.50
C LEU A 182 15.49 13.32 8.11
N HIS A 183 16.69 13.86 7.92
CA HIS A 183 17.41 13.77 6.65
C HIS A 183 17.64 12.32 6.23
N GLU A 184 18.06 11.46 7.16
CA GLU A 184 18.25 10.02 6.93
C GLU A 184 16.92 9.31 6.66
N ILE A 185 15.87 9.64 7.41
CA ILE A 185 14.53 9.07 7.19
C ILE A 185 14.00 9.41 5.78
N TYR A 186 14.08 10.67 5.35
CA TYR A 186 13.64 11.08 4.00
C TYR A 186 14.46 10.43 2.88
N GLY A 187 15.72 10.09 3.13
CA GLY A 187 16.57 9.40 2.17
C GLY A 187 16.17 7.95 1.92
N THR A 188 15.42 7.34 2.85
CA THR A 188 15.11 5.90 2.85
C THR A 188 14.30 5.49 1.62
N LYS A 189 14.70 4.40 0.97
CA LYS A 189 13.97 3.80 -0.17
C LYS A 189 13.57 2.36 0.13
N LEU A 190 12.45 1.91 -0.43
CA LEU A 190 12.06 0.50 -0.30
C LEU A 190 13.10 -0.45 -0.92
N SER A 191 13.75 -0.03 -2.02
CA SER A 191 14.86 -0.77 -2.63
C SER A 191 16.05 -0.98 -1.68
N GLN A 192 16.39 0.05 -0.91
CA GLN A 192 17.43 -0.02 0.12
C GLN A 192 17.06 -1.00 1.23
N ILE A 193 15.78 -1.02 1.65
CA ILE A 193 15.28 -1.96 2.66
C ILE A 193 15.38 -3.39 2.12
N VAL A 194 14.98 -3.64 0.87
CA VAL A 194 15.08 -4.96 0.24
C VAL A 194 16.55 -5.40 0.14
N CYS A 195 17.45 -4.57 -0.40
CA CYS A 195 18.88 -4.89 -0.49
C CYS A 195 19.53 -5.20 0.87
N ARG A 196 19.12 -4.52 1.95
CA ARG A 196 19.71 -4.74 3.28
C ARG A 196 19.27 -6.06 3.93
N ASN A 197 18.12 -6.59 3.54
CA ASN A 197 17.49 -7.76 4.19
C ASN A 197 17.34 -8.98 3.27
N GLY A 198 17.84 -8.93 2.04
CA GLY A 198 17.94 -10.08 1.14
C GLY A 198 19.31 -10.73 1.22
N ASP A 199 19.38 -12.06 1.10
CA ASP A 199 20.62 -12.81 1.24
C ASP A 199 21.46 -12.78 -0.06
N ASP A 200 20.80 -12.90 -1.21
CA ASP A 200 21.38 -12.99 -2.55
C ASP A 200 20.90 -11.89 -3.52
N ILE A 201 20.19 -10.87 -3.01
CA ILE A 201 19.72 -9.74 -3.82
C ILE A 201 20.87 -8.75 -4.08
N LYS A 202 21.47 -8.81 -5.26
CA LYS A 202 22.62 -7.96 -5.65
C LYS A 202 22.25 -6.75 -6.50
N HIS A 203 21.13 -6.80 -7.21
CA HIS A 203 20.68 -5.76 -8.11
C HIS A 203 19.18 -5.52 -7.94
N ILE A 204 18.77 -4.26 -7.94
CA ILE A 204 17.37 -3.88 -7.74
C ILE A 204 17.02 -2.60 -8.49
N ARG A 205 15.73 -2.38 -8.77
CA ARG A 205 15.24 -1.09 -9.25
C ARG A 205 15.35 -0.05 -8.13
N LYS A 206 15.83 1.16 -8.45
CA LYS A 206 15.91 2.25 -7.46
C LYS A 206 14.55 2.63 -6.87
N TYR A 207 13.51 2.71 -7.70
CA TYR A 207 12.13 3.04 -7.32
C TYR A 207 11.20 1.86 -7.60
N VAL A 208 11.16 0.87 -6.70
CA VAL A 208 10.43 -0.40 -6.90
C VAL A 208 8.90 -0.25 -7.02
N MET A 209 8.31 0.86 -6.55
CA MET A 209 6.87 1.13 -6.65
C MET A 209 6.49 1.97 -7.88
N GLU A 210 7.47 2.46 -8.65
CA GLU A 210 7.22 3.26 -9.84
C GLU A 210 6.78 2.36 -11.00
N HIS A 211 5.63 2.69 -11.59
CA HIS A 211 5.15 2.07 -12.81
C HIS A 211 5.91 2.64 -14.01
N ARG A 212 6.76 1.83 -14.65
CA ARG A 212 7.46 2.21 -15.89
C ARG A 212 6.88 1.45 -17.05
N LYS A 213 6.45 2.21 -18.07
CA LYS A 213 6.04 1.65 -19.35
C LYS A 213 7.28 1.60 -20.23
N ASP A 214 7.63 0.41 -20.70
CA ASP A 214 8.55 0.21 -21.85
C ASP A 214 10.02 0.66 -21.68
N GLU A 215 10.51 0.87 -20.44
CA GLU A 215 11.95 1.10 -20.20
C GLU A 215 12.67 -0.22 -19.84
N PRO A 216 13.91 -0.43 -20.31
CA PRO A 216 14.75 -1.52 -19.81
C PRO A 216 14.82 -1.45 -18.28
N THR A 217 14.80 -2.61 -17.62
CA THR A 217 14.95 -2.67 -16.17
C THR A 217 16.36 -2.22 -15.81
N ASP A 218 16.55 -0.92 -15.58
CA ASP A 218 17.80 -0.36 -15.06
C ASP A 218 17.95 -0.76 -13.60
N LEU A 219 18.31 -2.03 -13.40
CA LEU A 219 18.70 -2.55 -12.11
C LEU A 219 20.06 -1.94 -11.76
N ILE A 220 20.13 -1.34 -10.58
CA ILE A 220 21.38 -0.83 -10.04
C ILE A 220 21.94 -1.83 -9.03
N PRO A 221 23.27 -1.94 -8.90
CA PRO A 221 23.89 -2.70 -7.82
C PRO A 221 23.40 -2.20 -6.45
N CYS A 222 23.11 -3.12 -5.52
CA CYS A 222 22.76 -2.77 -4.15
C CYS A 222 23.87 -1.98 -3.45
N SER A 223 25.13 -2.16 -3.86
CA SER A 223 26.29 -1.38 -3.39
C SER A 223 26.19 0.12 -3.70
N ASP A 224 25.46 0.48 -4.76
CA ASP A 224 25.33 1.86 -5.22
C ASP A 224 24.18 2.59 -4.54
N ILE A 225 23.38 1.87 -3.73
CA ILE A 225 22.32 2.43 -2.90
C ILE A 225 22.92 2.78 -1.54
N PRO A 226 22.97 4.08 -1.16
CA PRO A 226 23.53 4.48 0.13
C PRO A 226 22.83 3.76 1.29
N ALA A 227 23.60 3.24 2.24
CA ALA A 227 23.07 2.62 3.45
C ALA A 227 22.49 3.68 4.41
N PHE A 228 21.55 3.26 5.27
CA PHE A 228 20.95 4.16 6.25
C PHE A 228 22.00 4.50 7.31
N ASN A 229 22.28 5.79 7.50
CA ASN A 229 23.31 6.21 8.45
C ASN A 229 22.70 6.41 9.84
N PHE A 230 23.03 5.52 10.77
CA PHE A 230 22.56 5.59 12.15
C PHE A 230 23.34 6.56 13.05
N THR A 231 24.37 7.24 12.53
CA THR A 231 25.19 8.19 13.31
C THR A 231 24.37 9.26 14.04
N PRO A 232 23.29 9.85 13.46
CA PRO A 232 22.43 10.82 14.15
C PRO A 232 21.67 10.27 15.38
N TRP A 233 21.66 8.96 15.60
CA TRP A 233 21.08 8.32 16.78
C TRP A 233 22.10 8.00 17.88
N ASN A 234 23.38 8.32 17.67
CA ASN A 234 24.42 8.06 18.67
C ASN A 234 24.22 8.95 19.91
N ILE A 235 24.04 8.31 21.07
CA ILE A 235 23.76 8.97 22.37
C ILE A 235 25.05 9.50 23.01
N ASP A 236 26.21 8.89 22.71
CA ASP A 236 27.51 9.28 23.29
C ASP A 236 27.99 10.66 22.81
N LYS A 237 27.38 11.18 21.73
CA LYS A 237 27.64 12.54 21.20
C LYS A 237 26.75 13.63 21.81
N GLN A 238 25.82 13.32 22.72
CA GLN A 238 25.14 14.37 23.48
C GLN A 238 26.04 14.81 24.62
N PRO A 239 26.64 16.03 24.58
CA PRO A 239 27.43 16.49 25.71
C PRO A 239 26.53 16.53 26.94
N LYS A 240 26.89 15.75 27.96
CA LYS A 240 26.33 15.90 29.31
C LYS A 240 26.76 17.27 29.83
N GLN A 241 26.05 18.34 29.48
CA GLN A 241 26.11 19.59 30.23
C GLN A 241 25.43 19.36 31.57
N LEU A 242 26.18 18.78 32.51
CA LEU A 242 25.81 18.81 33.92
C LEU A 242 25.96 20.26 34.38
N HIS A 243 24.87 20.88 34.80
CA HIS A 243 24.90 22.18 35.47
C HIS A 243 25.82 22.08 36.69
N THR A 244 26.98 22.75 36.64
CA THR A 244 27.83 22.96 37.81
C THR A 244 27.34 24.24 38.48
N THR A 245 26.57 24.13 39.55
CA THR A 245 26.32 25.26 40.45
C THR A 245 27.63 25.66 41.11
N GLN A 246 28.22 26.77 40.67
CA GLN A 246 29.27 27.45 41.43
C GLN A 246 28.63 28.07 42.66
N PHE A 247 28.84 27.44 43.83
CA PHE A 247 28.63 28.12 45.10
C PHE A 247 29.72 29.19 45.26
N ILE A 248 29.35 30.45 45.11
CA ILE A 248 30.19 31.58 45.49
C ILE A 248 30.15 31.67 47.01
N LEU A 249 31.18 31.17 47.69
CA LEU A 249 31.43 31.48 49.10
C LEU A 249 31.93 32.92 49.17
N GLN A 250 31.04 33.85 49.51
CA GLN A 250 31.47 35.18 49.98
C GLN A 250 32.08 35.01 51.38
N SER A 251 33.40 35.09 51.46
CA SER A 251 34.12 35.28 52.71
C SER A 251 33.84 36.69 53.26
N SER A 252 33.05 36.77 54.33
CA SER A 252 32.94 37.98 55.14
C SER A 252 34.21 38.09 56.01
N ASN A 253 35.08 39.06 55.71
CA ASN A 253 36.16 39.44 56.61
C ASN A 253 35.60 40.32 57.75
N ILE A 254 36.09 40.05 58.96
CA ILE A 254 35.95 40.86 60.18
C ILE A 254 36.58 42.23 59.98
#